data_AF-A0A1J3EAQ2-F1
#
_entry.id   AF-A0A1J3EAQ2-F1
#
_cell.length_a   1.000
_cell.length_b   1.000
_cell.length_c   1.000
_cell.angle_alpha   90.00
_cell.angle_beta   90.00
_cell.angle_gamma   90.00
#
_symmetry.space_group_name_H-M   'P 1'
#
loop_
_entity.id
_entity.type
_entity.pdbx_description
1 polymer ?
#
loop_
_entity_poly.entity_id
_entity_poly.type
_entity_poly.pdbx_seq_one_letter_code
_entity_poly.pdbx_strand_id
1 'polypeptide(L)'
;HRIATVLMYLSNVTKGGETVFPEAEVPSRRILSENNEDLSDCAKRGIAVKPKKGDALLFFNLRPDAIPDPLSLHGGCPVIEGEKWSATKWIHVDSFDKIVTPGGNCTDMNESCERWAVLGECTKNPEYMVGTAELPGYCRRSCKAC
;
A
#
# COMPACT_ATOMS: atom_id res chain seq x y z
N HIS A 1 -2.84 -4.69 -5.29
CA HIS A 1 -2.71 -4.15 -3.91
C HIS A 1 -1.38 -3.40 -3.73
N ARG A 2 -1.34 -2.42 -2.82
CA ARG A 2 -0.10 -1.70 -2.46
C ARG A 2 0.67 -2.54 -1.46
N ILE A 3 1.81 -3.12 -1.82
CA ILE A 3 2.62 -3.91 -0.89
C ILE A 3 3.28 -3.02 0.17
N ALA A 4 3.76 -1.86 -0.23
CA ALA A 4 4.48 -0.94 0.64
C ALA A 4 4.22 0.52 0.26
N THR A 5 4.45 1.39 1.24
CA THR A 5 4.36 2.83 1.10
C THR A 5 5.66 3.45 1.57
N VAL A 6 6.25 4.32 0.74
CA VAL A 6 7.36 5.19 1.11
C VAL A 6 6.81 6.60 1.24
N LEU A 7 6.85 7.17 2.44
CA LEU A 7 6.46 8.54 2.73
C LEU A 7 7.72 9.37 2.96
N MET A 8 8.02 10.28 2.03
CA MET A 8 9.18 11.17 2.08
C MET A 8 8.77 12.52 2.66
N TYR A 9 9.51 13.03 3.65
CA TYR A 9 9.29 14.36 4.22
C TYR A 9 10.13 15.40 3.48
N LEU A 10 9.46 16.40 2.89
CA LEU A 10 10.09 17.43 2.06
C LEU A 10 10.32 18.75 2.82
N SER A 11 9.73 18.89 4.00
CA SER A 11 9.93 20.01 4.92
C SER A 11 10.16 19.52 6.36
N ASN A 12 10.82 20.36 7.16
CA ASN A 12 10.79 20.24 8.62
C ASN A 12 9.47 20.84 9.10
N VAL A 13 8.85 20.22 10.10
CA VAL A 13 7.65 20.78 10.75
C VAL A 13 8.01 21.21 12.17
N THR A 14 7.64 22.46 12.52
CA THR A 14 7.98 23.04 13.83
C THR A 14 7.22 22.32 14.95
N LYS A 15 5.89 22.21 14.84
CA LYS A 15 5.05 21.47 15.81
C LYS A 15 3.92 20.70 15.12
N GLY A 16 3.67 19.50 15.61
CA GLY A 16 2.69 18.59 15.04
C GLY A 16 3.14 17.99 13.71
N GLY A 17 2.18 17.60 12.88
CA GLY A 17 2.43 17.06 11.54
C GLY A 17 3.00 15.64 11.52
N GLU A 18 3.08 14.95 12.65
CA GLU A 18 3.62 13.59 12.73
C GLU A 18 2.85 12.60 11.85
N THR A 19 3.52 11.54 11.41
CA THR A 19 2.83 10.36 10.87
C THR A 19 2.65 9.37 12.01
N VAL A 20 1.41 9.06 12.38
CA VAL A 20 1.07 8.20 13.53
C VAL A 20 0.49 6.87 13.07
N PHE A 21 0.85 5.79 13.75
CA PHE A 21 0.35 4.43 13.58
C PHE A 21 -0.37 4.01 14.87
N PRO A 22 -1.69 4.25 14.98
CA PRO A 22 -2.44 4.04 16.23
C PRO A 22 -2.52 2.58 16.65
N GLU A 23 -2.52 1.64 15.70
CA GLU A 23 -2.65 0.21 15.99
C GLU A 23 -1.29 -0.50 16.11
N ALA A 24 -0.18 0.19 15.86
CA ALA A 24 1.14 -0.45 15.85
C ALA A 24 1.58 -0.85 17.27
N GLU A 25 2.13 -2.06 17.40
CA GLU A 25 2.65 -2.57 18.66
C GLU A 25 3.84 -1.73 19.15
N VAL A 26 3.73 -1.17 20.35
CA VAL A 26 4.82 -0.39 20.98
C VAL A 26 5.80 -1.36 21.66
N PRO A 27 7.03 -1.53 21.17
CA PRO A 27 8.00 -2.37 21.86
C PRO A 27 8.40 -1.68 23.17
N SER A 28 8.40 -2.43 24.28
CA SER A 28 8.68 -1.90 25.64
C SER A 28 10.02 -1.15 25.75
N ARG A 29 10.96 -1.38 24.82
CA ARG A 29 12.26 -0.71 24.76
C ARG A 29 12.24 0.71 24.17
N ARG A 30 11.22 1.09 23.37
CA ARG A 30 11.13 2.45 22.79
C ARG A 30 10.55 3.49 23.74
N ILE A 31 9.86 3.07 24.80
CA ILE A 31 9.31 3.94 25.85
C ILE A 31 10.42 4.78 26.53
N LEU A 32 11.68 4.36 26.43
CA LEU A 32 12.83 5.01 27.10
C LEU A 32 13.65 5.96 26.21
N SER A 33 13.38 6.05 24.89
CA SER A 33 14.32 6.68 23.94
C SER A 33 13.83 7.95 23.25
N GLU A 34 12.53 8.27 23.28
CA GLU A 34 12.01 9.47 22.64
C GLU A 34 11.45 10.41 23.70
N ASN A 35 12.00 11.62 23.76
CA ASN A 35 11.48 12.70 24.59
C ASN A 35 10.05 13.02 24.16
N ASN A 36 9.10 12.38 24.83
CA ASN A 36 7.66 12.39 24.58
C ASN A 36 7.02 13.79 24.72
N GLU A 37 7.80 14.79 25.15
CA GLU A 37 7.39 16.18 25.32
C GLU A 37 7.22 16.92 23.99
N ASP A 38 7.94 16.54 22.93
CA ASP A 38 7.91 17.23 21.63
C ASP A 38 6.87 16.65 20.64
N LEU A 39 6.10 15.64 21.07
CA LEU A 39 5.03 15.02 20.29
C LEU A 39 3.67 15.67 20.58
N SER A 40 2.86 15.84 19.54
CA SER A 40 1.47 16.27 19.65
C SER A 40 0.58 15.23 20.34
N ASP A 41 -0.58 15.65 20.85
CA ASP A 41 -1.55 14.74 21.48
C ASP A 41 -2.11 13.70 20.51
N CYS A 42 -2.13 14.02 19.21
CA CYS A 42 -2.44 13.06 18.16
C CYS A 42 -1.34 12.00 18.03
N ALA A 43 -0.07 12.42 18.03
CA ALA A 43 1.07 11.53 17.87
C ALA A 43 1.21 10.56 19.05
N LYS A 44 0.83 10.97 20.26
CA LYS A 44 0.84 10.14 21.47
C LYS A 44 -0.16 8.97 21.44
N ARG A 45 -1.07 8.90 20.45
CA ARG A 45 -2.05 7.80 20.32
C ARG A 45 -1.46 6.51 19.72
N GLY A 46 -0.19 6.50 19.32
CA GLY A 46 0.47 5.34 18.76
C GLY A 46 1.96 5.58 18.55
N ILE A 47 2.59 4.75 17.72
CA ILE A 47 3.96 5.03 17.25
C ILE A 47 3.88 6.18 16.26
N ALA A 48 4.67 7.23 16.47
CA ALA A 48 4.67 8.40 15.60
C ALA A 48 6.07 8.75 15.10
N VAL A 49 6.13 9.37 13.93
CA VAL A 49 7.36 9.86 13.31
C VAL A 49 7.21 11.35 13.03
N LYS A 50 8.08 12.17 13.60
CA LYS A 50 8.11 13.62 13.37
C LYS A 50 8.68 13.92 11.96
N PRO A 51 8.07 14.80 11.16
CA PRO A 51 8.56 15.11 9.82
C PRO A 51 9.87 15.88 9.89
N LYS A 52 10.92 15.31 9.31
CA LYS A 52 12.21 15.95 9.14
C LYS A 52 12.60 15.91 7.67
N LYS A 53 12.91 17.07 7.11
CA LYS A 53 13.25 17.23 5.69
C LYS A 53 14.38 16.29 5.31
N GLY A 54 14.14 15.48 4.28
CA GLY A 54 15.10 14.50 3.74
C GLY A 54 14.90 13.09 4.27
N ASP A 55 14.19 12.90 5.39
CA ASP A 55 13.90 11.58 5.93
C ASP A 55 12.76 10.91 5.12
N ALA A 56 12.81 9.58 5.05
CA ALA A 56 11.78 8.76 4.43
C ALA A 56 11.34 7.64 5.36
N LEU A 57 10.03 7.44 5.44
CA LEU A 57 9.40 6.37 6.21
C LEU A 57 8.90 5.29 5.24
N LEU A 58 9.43 4.07 5.40
CA LEU A 58 8.94 2.88 4.70
C LEU A 58 8.12 2.03 5.66
N PHE A 59 6.93 1.63 5.23
CA PHE A 59 6.12 0.62 5.91
C PHE A 59 5.38 -0.25 4.89
N PHE A 60 5.08 -1.49 5.30
CA PHE A 60 4.38 -2.47 4.48
C PHE A 60 2.89 -2.43 4.80
N ASN A 61 2.04 -2.40 3.76
CA ASN A 61 0.59 -2.42 3.96
C ASN A 61 0.02 -3.86 3.96
N LEU A 62 0.83 -4.84 3.56
CA LEU A 62 0.48 -6.26 3.52
C LEU A 62 1.47 -7.05 4.36
N ARG A 63 0.97 -8.11 4.98
CA ARG A 63 1.79 -9.17 5.58
C ARG A 63 2.41 -10.06 4.49
N PRO A 64 3.40 -10.92 4.84
CA PRO A 64 4.01 -11.84 3.87
C PRO A 64 3.03 -12.81 3.19
N ASP A 65 1.88 -13.07 3.80
CA ASP A 65 0.77 -13.87 3.25
C ASP A 65 -0.13 -13.07 2.28
N ALA A 66 0.27 -11.85 1.90
CA ALA A 66 -0.45 -10.91 1.04
C ALA A 66 -1.80 -10.40 1.60
N ILE A 67 -2.07 -10.60 2.89
CA ILE A 67 -3.26 -10.07 3.56
C ILE A 67 -2.97 -8.65 4.07
N PRO A 68 -3.93 -7.69 3.95
CA PRO A 68 -3.79 -6.36 4.53
C PRO A 68 -3.42 -6.42 6.01
N ASP A 69 -2.38 -5.67 6.39
CA ASP A 69 -1.90 -5.60 7.76
C ASP A 69 -2.63 -4.48 8.52
N PRO A 70 -3.50 -4.77 9.50
CA PRO A 70 -4.18 -3.74 10.29
C PRO A 70 -3.21 -2.85 11.06
N LEU A 71 -2.01 -3.35 11.42
CA LEU A 71 -0.99 -2.59 12.14
C LEU A 71 -0.35 -1.49 11.27
N SER A 72 -0.55 -1.55 9.95
CA SER A 72 -0.11 -0.53 8.99
C SER A 72 -1.06 0.68 8.89
N LEU A 73 -2.17 0.66 9.63
CA LEU A 73 -3.06 1.81 9.71
C LEU A 73 -2.26 3.03 10.17
N HIS A 74 -2.32 4.09 9.38
CA HIS A 74 -1.56 5.31 9.62
C HIS A 74 -2.38 6.55 9.30
N GLY A 75 -2.00 7.65 9.94
CA GLY A 75 -2.60 8.97 9.72
C GLY A 75 -1.56 10.08 9.81
N GLY A 76 -1.93 11.24 9.27
CA GLY A 76 -1.19 12.48 9.48
C GLY A 76 -1.82 13.26 10.64
N CYS A 77 -1.03 13.56 11.67
CA CYS A 77 -1.47 14.45 12.73
C CYS A 77 -1.57 15.91 12.22
N PRO A 78 -2.44 16.74 12.83
CA PRO A 78 -2.53 18.15 12.48
C PRO A 78 -1.19 18.87 12.60
N VAL A 79 -0.87 19.73 11.63
CA VAL A 79 0.24 20.68 11.75
C VAL A 79 -0.22 21.83 12.64
N ILE A 80 0.47 22.03 13.76
CA ILE A 80 0.16 23.09 14.72
C ILE A 80 0.95 24.36 14.38
N GLU A 81 2.22 24.19 13.97
CA GLU A 81 3.11 25.29 13.62
C GLU A 81 4.05 24.89 12.48
N GLY A 82 4.18 25.76 11.47
CA GLY A 82 4.94 25.52 10.25
C GLY A 82 4.10 24.95 9.10
N GLU A 83 4.75 24.25 8.18
CA GLU A 83 4.09 23.66 7.00
C GLU A 83 4.69 22.28 6.68
N LYS A 84 3.83 21.31 6.39
CA LYS A 84 4.22 19.94 6.06
C LYS A 84 4.10 19.69 4.56
N TRP A 85 5.23 19.47 3.91
CA TRP A 85 5.31 18.92 2.56
C TRP A 85 5.77 17.47 2.62
N SER A 86 5.07 16.59 1.92
CA SER A 86 5.44 15.18 1.80
C SER A 86 5.16 14.64 0.41
N ALA A 87 5.96 13.65 -0.01
CA ALA A 87 5.72 12.89 -1.23
C ALA A 87 5.51 11.41 -0.86
N THR A 88 4.42 10.83 -1.36
CA THR A 88 4.09 9.42 -1.11
C THR A 88 4.35 8.61 -2.36
N LYS A 89 5.19 7.58 -2.26
CA LYS A 89 5.39 6.58 -3.30
C LYS A 89 4.76 5.27 -2.86
N TRP A 90 3.74 4.83 -3.60
CA TRP A 90 3.16 3.51 -3.42
C TRP A 90 3.85 2.48 -4.30
N ILE A 91 4.17 1.33 -3.72
CA ILE A 91 4.73 0.17 -4.41
C ILE A 91 3.63 -0.88 -4.49
N HIS A 92 3.35 -1.38 -5.69
CA HIS A 92 2.29 -2.34 -5.95
C HIS A 92 2.87 -3.76 -6.08
N VAL A 93 2.07 -4.77 -5.74
CA VAL A 93 2.43 -6.19 -5.92
C VAL A 93 2.59 -6.60 -7.38
N ASP A 94 2.04 -5.83 -8.31
CA ASP A 94 2.08 -6.10 -9.74
C ASP A 94 2.43 -4.82 -10.51
N SER A 95 2.94 -5.00 -11.73
CA SER A 95 3.25 -3.93 -12.66
C SER A 95 1.98 -3.18 -13.08
N PHE A 96 2.08 -1.86 -13.22
CA PHE A 96 1.05 -1.09 -13.92
C PHE A 96 1.16 -1.21 -15.43
N ASP A 97 2.37 -1.43 -15.93
CA ASP A 97 2.64 -1.63 -17.34
C ASP A 97 2.23 -3.05 -17.69
N LYS A 98 0.98 -3.21 -18.14
CA LYS A 98 0.62 -4.39 -18.92
C LYS A 98 1.09 -4.15 -20.34
N ILE A 99 2.17 -4.82 -20.73
CA ILE A 99 2.62 -4.82 -22.12
C ILE A 99 1.55 -5.57 -22.93
N VAL A 100 0.59 -4.82 -23.46
CA VAL A 100 -0.38 -5.34 -24.43
C VAL A 100 0.34 -5.46 -25.77
N THR A 101 0.97 -6.60 -26.03
CA THR A 101 1.39 -6.91 -27.40
C THR A 101 0.13 -7.00 -28.26
N PRO A 102 -0.05 -6.14 -29.29
CA PRO A 102 -1.16 -6.25 -30.22
C PRO A 102 -0.99 -7.55 -31.00
N GLY A 103 -1.70 -8.61 -30.58
CA GLY A 103 -1.55 -9.96 -31.12
C GLY A 103 -0.97 -11.00 -30.17
N GLY A 104 -0.90 -10.74 -28.86
CA GLY A 104 -0.50 -11.75 -27.87
C GLY A 104 -1.39 -13.00 -27.91
N ASN A 105 -0.77 -14.19 -27.87
CA ASN A 105 -1.47 -15.46 -27.87
C ASN A 105 -2.51 -15.55 -26.74
N CYS A 106 -3.68 -16.09 -27.03
CA CYS A 106 -4.70 -16.39 -26.03
C CYS A 106 -4.19 -17.48 -25.07
N THR A 107 -3.66 -17.07 -23.93
CA THR A 107 -3.11 -17.99 -22.93
C THR A 107 -3.57 -17.62 -21.54
N ASP A 108 -3.64 -18.64 -20.69
CA ASP A 108 -3.77 -18.44 -19.25
C ASP A 108 -2.39 -18.11 -18.67
N MET A 109 -2.33 -17.07 -17.86
CA MET A 109 -1.10 -16.59 -17.21
C MET A 109 -0.96 -17.12 -15.78
N ASN A 110 -1.93 -17.91 -15.30
CA ASN A 110 -1.90 -18.54 -13.99
C ASN A 110 -2.32 -20.02 -14.08
N GLU A 111 -1.60 -20.89 -13.39
CA GLU A 111 -1.89 -22.33 -13.32
C GLU A 111 -3.29 -22.65 -12.75
N SER A 112 -3.85 -21.75 -11.94
CA SER A 112 -5.16 -21.91 -11.32
C SER A 112 -6.32 -21.42 -12.19
N CYS A 113 -6.06 -20.85 -13.38
CA CYS A 113 -7.10 -20.28 -14.25
C CYS A 113 -8.22 -21.27 -14.58
N GLU A 114 -7.89 -22.52 -14.87
CA GLU A 114 -8.89 -23.55 -15.17
C GLU A 114 -9.80 -23.81 -13.97
N ARG A 115 -9.19 -23.98 -12.79
CA ARG A 115 -9.92 -24.19 -11.53
C ARG A 115 -10.82 -23.00 -11.21
N TRP A 116 -10.33 -21.77 -11.35
CA TRP A 116 -11.11 -20.57 -11.08
C TRP A 116 -12.25 -20.39 -12.08
N ALA A 117 -12.03 -20.71 -13.36
CA ALA A 117 -13.08 -20.70 -14.36
C ALA A 117 -14.21 -21.69 -14.00
N VAL A 118 -13.86 -22.90 -13.56
CA VAL A 118 -14.84 -23.90 -13.05
C VAL A 118 -15.60 -23.37 -11.82
N LEU A 119 -14.96 -22.60 -10.95
CA LEU A 119 -15.59 -21.98 -9.78
C LEU A 119 -16.44 -20.72 -10.10
N GLY A 120 -16.54 -20.35 -11.38
CA GLY A 120 -17.36 -19.25 -11.87
C GLY A 120 -16.69 -17.88 -11.79
N GLU A 121 -15.37 -17.81 -11.62
CA GLU A 121 -14.64 -16.54 -11.49
C GLU A 121 -14.70 -15.70 -12.77
N CYS A 122 -14.93 -16.30 -13.94
CA CYS A 122 -15.10 -15.55 -15.19
C CYS A 122 -16.26 -14.53 -15.12
N THR A 123 -17.26 -14.77 -14.28
CA THR A 123 -18.38 -13.85 -14.05
C THR A 123 -18.24 -13.06 -12.75
N LYS A 124 -17.68 -13.67 -11.69
CA LYS A 124 -17.50 -13.01 -10.38
C LYS A 124 -16.34 -12.01 -10.37
N ASN A 125 -15.30 -12.27 -11.15
CA ASN A 125 -14.09 -11.46 -11.25
C ASN A 125 -13.68 -11.26 -12.73
N PRO A 126 -14.54 -10.62 -13.55
CA PRO A 126 -14.34 -10.54 -15.00
C PRO A 126 -13.11 -9.72 -15.37
N GLU A 127 -12.74 -8.69 -14.61
CA GLU A 127 -11.56 -7.88 -14.91
C GLU A 127 -10.24 -8.65 -14.80
N TYR A 128 -10.09 -9.51 -13.79
CA TYR A 128 -8.90 -10.35 -13.66
C TYR A 128 -8.92 -11.49 -14.67
N MET A 129 -10.07 -12.15 -14.82
CA MET A 129 -10.17 -13.37 -15.61
C MET A 129 -10.22 -13.09 -17.11
N VAL A 130 -11.13 -12.21 -17.54
CA VAL A 130 -11.39 -11.87 -18.95
C VAL A 130 -10.71 -10.58 -19.38
N GLY A 131 -10.69 -9.56 -18.52
CA GLY A 131 -10.19 -8.23 -18.82
C GLY A 131 -11.26 -7.28 -19.38
N THR A 132 -10.81 -6.13 -19.86
CA THR A 132 -11.61 -5.09 -20.51
C THR A 132 -11.25 -4.95 -21.98
N ALA A 133 -11.89 -4.03 -22.70
CA ALA A 133 -11.59 -3.78 -24.11
C ALA A 133 -10.14 -3.26 -24.32
N GLU A 134 -9.60 -2.56 -23.33
CA GLU A 134 -8.27 -1.97 -23.35
C GLU A 134 -7.19 -2.91 -22.80
N LEU A 135 -7.60 -3.90 -22.00
CA LEU A 135 -6.69 -4.61 -21.12
C LEU A 135 -7.05 -6.09 -21.01
N PRO A 136 -6.28 -7.02 -21.59
CA PRO A 136 -6.58 -8.44 -21.49
C PRO A 136 -6.49 -8.93 -20.04
N GLY A 137 -7.42 -9.82 -19.67
CA GLY A 137 -7.37 -10.58 -18.43
C GLY A 137 -6.32 -11.67 -18.47
N TYR A 138 -6.02 -12.23 -17.30
CA TYR A 138 -4.98 -13.23 -17.10
C TYR A 138 -5.45 -14.65 -17.39
N CYS A 139 -6.75 -14.92 -17.44
CA CYS A 139 -7.33 -16.26 -17.60
C CYS A 139 -8.28 -16.37 -18.80
N ARG A 140 -8.01 -15.60 -19.85
CA ARG A 140 -8.92 -15.44 -20.99
C ARG A 140 -9.21 -16.76 -21.71
N ARG A 141 -8.22 -17.65 -21.79
CA ARG A 141 -8.37 -18.96 -22.43
C ARG A 141 -9.29 -19.87 -21.62
N SER A 142 -9.07 -19.97 -20.32
CA SER A 142 -9.95 -20.73 -19.42
C SER A 142 -11.38 -20.18 -19.41
N CYS A 143 -11.55 -18.86 -19.57
CA CYS A 143 -12.86 -18.22 -19.68
C CYS A 143 -13.47 -18.20 -21.09
N LYS A 144 -12.79 -18.77 -22.10
CA LYS A 144 -13.26 -18.78 -23.50
C LYS A 144 -13.54 -17.37 -24.04
N ALA A 145 -12.82 -16.37 -23.53
CA ALA A 145 -12.88 -14.97 -23.98
C ALA A 145 -11.92 -14.68 -25.15
N CYS A 146 -11.19 -15.72 -25.51
CA CYS A 146 -10.51 -16.06 -26.74
C CYS A 146 -10.36 -17.60 -26.69
#